data_AF-A0A520UMV7-F1
#
_entry.id   AF-A0A520UMV7-F1
#
_cell.length_a   1.000
_cell.length_b   1.000
_cell.length_c   1.000
_cell.angle_alpha   90.00
_cell.angle_beta   90.00
_cell.angle_gamma   90.00
#
_symmetry.space_group_name_H-M   'P 1'
#
loop_
_entity.id
_entity.type
_entity.pdbx_description
1 polymer ?
#
loop_
_entity_poly.entity_id
_entity_poly.type
_entity_poly.pdbx_seq_one_letter_code
_entity_poly.pdbx_strand_id
1 'polypeptide(L)'
;MIEVVVESENQPPPAFKIGSDDDWIVEWRGCKSNDPEMSEITCEVSSEPFPFLMRTRNGWYIEPDPLHKIARRLIRPTVILLILALLIHSMEPGLVSMGLLSESFAGSYRIGPLDYPKLLFAAFPVFMIPIAFRMIANLRDIRRQNTYIASPIESPEISLEVNSSGVLANRISMPIDMMAVRGRLQVGITVPERSKVLEALRRTEGEQPSPGMSTKLPERRITSGEELGTGVGEAIPMSVAHPRVLLLEPMRVHDPGEWVNLKEESTEIFFKGPVNDWPGSVYSALIAVHWEIVIEAIRDDGTR
;
A
#
# COMPACT_ATOMS: atom_id res chain seq x y z
N MET A 1 -12.88 -15.35 -11.90
CA MET A 1 -13.87 -14.97 -10.88
C MET A 1 -13.93 -16.10 -9.86
N ILE A 2 -13.99 -15.79 -8.56
CA ILE A 2 -14.10 -16.80 -7.49
C ILE A 2 -15.49 -16.64 -6.90
N GLU A 3 -16.30 -17.70 -6.96
CA GLU A 3 -17.65 -17.74 -6.45
C GLU A 3 -17.78 -18.93 -5.53
N VAL A 4 -18.25 -18.71 -4.31
CA VAL A 4 -18.35 -19.73 -3.26
C VAL A 4 -19.52 -19.46 -2.35
N VAL A 5 -20.09 -20.54 -1.83
CA VAL A 5 -21.11 -20.48 -0.79
C VAL A 5 -20.39 -20.47 0.55
N VAL A 6 -20.68 -19.45 1.36
CA VAL A 6 -20.14 -19.35 2.71
C VAL A 6 -21.17 -19.90 3.69
N GLU A 7 -20.79 -20.97 4.37
CA GLU A 7 -21.54 -21.49 5.51
C GLU A 7 -20.95 -20.89 6.79
N SER A 8 -21.82 -20.30 7.63
CA SER A 8 -21.41 -19.67 8.89
C SER A 8 -22.48 -19.87 9.95
N GLU A 9 -22.05 -19.96 11.21
CA GLU A 9 -22.94 -20.02 12.38
C GLU A 9 -23.62 -18.68 12.66
N ASN A 10 -23.00 -17.57 12.22
CA ASN A 10 -23.49 -16.22 12.42
C ASN A 10 -24.39 -15.76 11.26
N GLN A 11 -25.27 -14.78 11.54
CA GLN A 11 -26.12 -14.21 10.51
C GLN A 11 -25.28 -13.54 9.41
N PRO A 12 -25.65 -13.75 8.13
CA PRO A 12 -24.92 -13.13 7.03
C PRO A 12 -25.11 -11.61 7.05
N PRO A 13 -24.12 -10.84 6.56
CA PRO A 13 -24.28 -9.42 6.34
C PRO A 13 -25.39 -9.15 5.30
N PRO A 14 -25.94 -7.92 5.28
CA PRO A 14 -26.84 -7.49 4.22
C PRO A 14 -26.21 -7.69 2.84
N ALA A 15 -27.02 -7.99 1.83
CA ALA A 15 -26.51 -8.17 0.48
C ALA A 15 -25.92 -6.86 -0.06
N PHE A 16 -24.74 -6.94 -0.67
CA PHE A 16 -24.07 -5.79 -1.28
C PHE A 16 -23.27 -6.21 -2.52
N LYS A 17 -23.08 -5.26 -3.44
CA LYS A 17 -22.23 -5.40 -4.62
C LYS A 17 -21.40 -4.14 -4.75
N ILE A 18 -20.07 -4.31 -4.79
CA ILE A 18 -19.10 -3.22 -4.94
C ILE A 18 -18.31 -3.48 -6.22
N GLY A 19 -18.10 -2.43 -7.01
CA GLY A 19 -17.37 -2.49 -8.26
C GLY A 19 -18.26 -2.90 -9.45
N SER A 20 -17.61 -3.29 -10.56
CA SER A 20 -18.26 -3.56 -11.84
C SER A 20 -17.71 -4.84 -12.47
N ASP A 21 -18.55 -5.51 -13.27
CA ASP A 21 -18.20 -6.78 -13.91
C ASP A 21 -17.02 -6.65 -14.91
N ASP A 22 -16.77 -5.44 -15.43
CA ASP A 22 -15.69 -5.15 -16.38
C ASP A 22 -14.31 -4.91 -15.74
N ASP A 23 -14.22 -4.84 -14.40
CA ASP A 23 -12.96 -4.60 -13.67
C ASP A 23 -12.85 -5.54 -12.46
N TRP A 24 -13.07 -5.01 -11.26
CA TRP A 24 -13.15 -5.79 -10.03
C TRP A 24 -14.56 -5.73 -9.44
N ILE A 25 -14.97 -6.84 -8.84
CA ILE A 25 -16.26 -6.98 -8.18
C ILE A 25 -16.10 -7.73 -6.86
N VAL A 26 -16.79 -7.23 -5.83
CA VAL A 26 -17.04 -7.96 -4.59
C VAL A 26 -18.54 -7.97 -4.36
N GLU A 27 -19.13 -9.16 -4.36
CA GLU A 27 -20.57 -9.35 -4.15
C GLU A 27 -20.80 -10.30 -2.97
N TRP A 28 -21.70 -9.90 -2.07
CA TRP A 28 -22.27 -10.75 -1.05
C TRP A 28 -23.78 -10.83 -1.27
N ARG A 29 -24.29 -12.02 -1.52
CA ARG A 29 -25.74 -12.25 -1.70
C ARG A 29 -26.13 -13.66 -1.29
N GLY A 30 -27.41 -13.85 -0.99
CA GLY A 30 -27.96 -15.19 -0.80
C GLY A 30 -27.92 -16.03 -2.08
N CYS A 31 -27.89 -17.34 -1.91
CA CYS A 31 -27.97 -18.31 -3.01
C CYS A 31 -29.32 -18.19 -3.72
N LYS A 32 -29.29 -18.16 -5.05
CA LYS A 32 -30.46 -18.19 -5.93
C LYS A 32 -30.61 -19.60 -6.52
N SER A 33 -31.83 -19.99 -6.86
CA SER A 33 -32.12 -21.31 -7.45
C SER A 33 -31.48 -21.56 -8.83
N ASN A 34 -31.03 -20.49 -9.51
CA ASN A 34 -30.35 -20.56 -10.82
C ASN A 34 -28.82 -20.44 -10.71
N ASP A 35 -28.27 -20.45 -9.49
CA ASP A 35 -26.83 -20.39 -9.30
C ASP A 35 -26.19 -21.76 -9.61
N PRO A 36 -25.00 -21.78 -10.26
CA PRO A 36 -24.28 -23.02 -10.51
C PRO A 36 -23.84 -23.69 -9.20
N GLU A 37 -23.55 -24.99 -9.26
CA GLU A 37 -23.03 -25.74 -8.11
C GLU A 37 -21.66 -25.18 -7.70
N MET A 38 -21.66 -24.37 -6.64
CA MET A 38 -20.48 -23.68 -6.11
C MET A 38 -19.82 -24.50 -4.99
N SER A 39 -18.53 -24.28 -4.77
CA SER A 39 -17.83 -24.83 -3.61
C SER A 39 -18.37 -24.19 -2.33
N GLU A 40 -18.68 -25.01 -1.34
CA GLU A 40 -19.07 -24.58 0.00
C GLU A 40 -17.83 -24.47 0.89
N ILE A 41 -17.71 -23.36 1.60
CA ILE A 41 -16.64 -23.12 2.57
C ILE A 41 -17.27 -22.72 3.89
N THR A 42 -16.89 -23.43 4.95
CA THR A 42 -17.18 -23.00 6.30
C THR A 42 -16.21 -21.90 6.72
N CYS A 43 -16.74 -20.73 7.08
CA CYS A 43 -15.95 -19.68 7.71
C CYS A 43 -16.76 -18.82 8.68
N GLU A 44 -16.06 -18.23 9.64
CA GLU A 44 -16.66 -17.30 10.58
C GLU A 44 -16.96 -15.96 9.90
N VAL A 45 -18.16 -15.45 10.15
CA VAL A 45 -18.61 -14.12 9.73
C VAL A 45 -18.87 -13.30 10.99
N SER A 46 -18.19 -12.18 11.15
CA SER A 46 -18.34 -11.29 12.30
C SER A 46 -18.45 -9.83 11.87
N SER A 47 -19.10 -9.02 12.70
CA SER A 47 -19.08 -7.56 12.59
C SER A 47 -17.89 -6.94 13.35
N GLU A 48 -17.19 -7.73 14.16
CA GLU A 48 -16.02 -7.31 14.92
C GLU A 48 -14.70 -7.64 14.20
N PRO A 49 -13.71 -6.74 14.25
CA PRO A 49 -12.45 -6.94 13.55
C PRO A 49 -11.65 -8.10 14.13
N PHE A 50 -11.09 -8.93 13.24
CA PHE A 50 -10.19 -9.99 13.67
C PHE A 50 -8.92 -9.42 14.35
N PRO A 51 -8.34 -10.14 15.35
CA PRO A 51 -7.18 -9.65 16.10
C PRO A 51 -5.98 -9.26 15.24
N PHE A 52 -5.75 -9.94 14.10
CA PHE A 52 -4.63 -9.63 13.22
C PHE A 52 -4.78 -8.26 12.52
N LEU A 53 -6.01 -7.82 12.22
CA LEU A 53 -6.29 -6.50 11.67
C LEU A 53 -5.99 -5.42 12.72
N MET A 54 -6.42 -5.64 13.95
CA MET A 54 -6.16 -4.69 15.04
C MET A 54 -4.66 -4.52 15.31
N ARG A 55 -3.86 -5.60 15.23
CA ARG A 55 -2.39 -5.52 15.39
C ARG A 55 -1.69 -4.65 14.35
N THR A 56 -2.28 -4.51 13.16
CA THR A 56 -1.64 -3.90 11.99
C THR A 56 -2.26 -2.59 11.56
N ARG A 57 -3.50 -2.28 11.99
CA ARG A 57 -4.26 -1.09 11.62
C ARG A 57 -4.58 -0.16 12.81
N ASN A 58 -4.44 -0.63 14.05
CA ASN A 58 -4.68 0.18 15.23
C ASN A 58 -3.37 0.73 15.83
N GLY A 59 -3.27 2.06 15.91
CA GLY A 59 -2.24 2.82 16.62
C GLY A 59 -1.43 3.77 15.74
N TRP A 60 -0.25 4.20 16.22
CA TRP A 60 0.61 5.13 15.49
C TRP A 60 1.37 4.52 14.31
N TYR A 61 1.56 5.32 13.26
CA TYR A 61 2.37 5.03 12.08
C TYR A 61 3.18 6.27 11.72
N ILE A 62 4.35 6.07 11.13
CA ILE A 62 5.24 7.14 10.69
C ILE A 62 5.00 7.40 9.20
N GLU A 63 4.93 8.66 8.80
CA GLU A 63 4.89 9.02 7.39
C GLU A 63 6.27 8.77 6.74
N PRO A 64 6.34 8.02 5.61
CA PRO A 64 7.59 7.80 4.88
C PRO A 64 8.31 9.09 4.49
N ASP A 65 9.65 9.07 4.45
CA ASP A 65 10.42 10.24 4.00
C ASP A 65 10.02 10.66 2.56
N PRO A 66 9.72 11.96 2.32
CA PRO A 66 9.29 12.44 1.01
C PRO A 66 10.33 12.21 -0.11
N LEU A 67 11.60 11.96 0.24
CA LEU A 67 12.65 11.56 -0.71
C LEU A 67 12.29 10.30 -1.51
N HIS A 68 11.47 9.38 -0.96
CA HIS A 68 10.99 8.21 -1.72
C HIS A 68 10.18 8.62 -2.94
N LYS A 69 9.31 9.63 -2.80
CA LYS A 69 8.51 10.16 -3.90
C LYS A 69 9.39 10.85 -4.95
N ILE A 70 10.39 11.60 -4.50
CA ILE A 70 11.35 12.28 -5.38
C ILE A 70 12.19 11.25 -6.15
N ALA A 71 12.76 10.27 -5.46
CA ALA A 71 13.55 9.19 -6.07
C ALA A 71 12.73 8.48 -7.17
N ARG A 72 11.48 8.11 -6.87
CA ARG A 72 10.59 7.45 -7.83
C ARG A 72 10.29 8.32 -9.06
N ARG A 73 10.04 9.61 -8.86
CA ARG A 73 9.80 10.57 -9.96
C ARG A 73 11.02 10.70 -10.87
N LEU A 74 12.23 10.53 -10.34
CA LEU A 74 13.48 10.61 -11.10
C LEU A 74 13.80 9.33 -11.89
N ILE A 75 13.20 8.17 -11.59
CA ILE A 75 13.48 6.91 -12.31
C ILE A 75 13.20 7.07 -13.81
N ARG A 76 12.00 7.51 -14.19
CA ARG A 76 11.59 7.64 -15.59
C ARG A 76 12.52 8.53 -16.43
N PRO A 77 12.81 9.80 -16.07
CA PRO A 77 13.69 10.65 -16.86
C PRO A 77 15.11 10.10 -16.94
N THR A 78 15.62 9.51 -15.84
CA THR A 78 16.95 8.90 -15.79
C THR A 78 17.06 7.68 -16.72
N VAL A 79 16.05 6.82 -16.77
CA VAL A 79 16.01 5.68 -17.70
C VAL A 79 15.91 6.16 -19.15
N ILE A 80 15.12 7.19 -19.43
CA ILE A 80 15.05 7.79 -20.78
C ILE A 80 16.42 8.32 -21.21
N LEU A 81 17.13 9.03 -20.32
CA LEU A 81 18.48 9.52 -20.58
C LEU A 81 19.46 8.36 -20.87
N LEU A 82 19.37 7.27 -20.11
CA LEU A 82 20.20 6.08 -20.32
C LEU A 82 19.93 5.44 -21.69
N ILE A 83 18.66 5.27 -22.05
CA ILE A 83 18.27 4.73 -23.37
C ILE A 83 18.81 5.62 -24.49
N LEU A 84 18.66 6.94 -24.37
CA LEU A 84 19.19 7.89 -25.34
C LEU A 84 20.72 7.82 -25.45
N ALA A 85 21.43 7.74 -24.31
CA ALA A 85 22.89 7.61 -24.30
C ALA A 85 23.34 6.32 -25.03
N LEU A 86 22.64 5.21 -24.80
CA LEU A 86 22.91 3.93 -25.48
C LEU A 86 22.59 3.98 -26.97
N LEU A 87 21.48 4.61 -27.36
CA LEU A 87 21.10 4.78 -28.77
C LEU A 87 22.11 5.65 -29.53
N ILE A 88 22.49 6.79 -28.94
CA ILE A 88 23.49 7.70 -29.53
C ILE A 88 24.83 6.96 -29.70
N HIS A 89 25.24 6.18 -28.69
CA HIS A 89 26.45 5.37 -28.79
C HIS A 89 26.34 4.30 -29.88
N SER A 90 25.21 3.60 -30.00
CA SER A 90 25.00 2.61 -31.06
C SER A 90 25.04 3.22 -32.47
N MET A 91 24.63 4.48 -32.62
CA MET A 91 24.61 5.22 -33.88
C MET A 91 25.88 6.05 -34.11
N GLU A 92 26.86 5.98 -33.22
CA GLU A 92 28.03 6.85 -33.18
C GLU A 92 28.78 6.94 -34.51
N PRO A 93 29.11 5.85 -35.23
CA PRO A 93 29.82 5.95 -36.51
C PRO A 93 29.04 6.74 -37.57
N GLY A 94 27.72 6.55 -37.61
CA GLY A 94 26.83 7.27 -38.53
C GLY A 94 26.72 8.75 -38.17
N LEU A 95 26.54 9.06 -36.88
CA LEU A 95 26.37 10.44 -36.41
C LEU A 95 27.65 11.27 -36.55
N VAL A 96 28.83 10.67 -36.41
CA VAL A 96 30.12 11.33 -36.66
C VAL A 96 30.29 11.62 -38.15
N SER A 97 29.98 10.65 -39.04
CA SER A 97 30.11 10.85 -40.50
C SER A 97 29.18 11.93 -41.05
N MET A 98 28.02 12.15 -40.42
CA MET A 98 27.07 13.22 -40.77
C MET A 98 27.44 14.59 -40.15
N GLY A 99 28.51 14.66 -39.35
CA GLY A 99 28.93 15.89 -38.64
C GLY A 99 28.01 16.30 -37.48
N LEU A 100 27.07 15.43 -37.06
CA LEU A 100 26.09 15.71 -36.02
C LEU A 100 26.64 15.47 -34.60
N LEU A 101 27.66 14.62 -34.47
CA LEU A 101 28.40 14.37 -33.23
C LEU A 101 29.86 14.77 -33.40
N SER A 102 30.38 15.56 -32.47
CA SER A 102 31.82 15.85 -32.44
C SER A 102 32.62 14.62 -32.00
N GLU A 103 33.81 14.43 -32.56
CA GLU A 103 34.76 13.39 -32.16
C GLU A 103 35.15 13.44 -30.66
N SER A 104 34.92 14.57 -29.99
CA SER A 104 35.17 14.73 -28.55
C SER A 104 34.21 13.91 -27.67
N PHE A 105 32.94 13.81 -28.07
CA PHE A 105 31.93 13.02 -27.37
C PHE A 105 31.83 11.58 -27.89
N ALA A 106 32.33 11.34 -29.11
CA ALA A 106 32.51 10.00 -29.67
C ALA A 106 33.71 9.28 -29.03
N GLY A 107 33.58 7.97 -28.87
CA GLY A 107 34.64 7.06 -28.44
C GLY A 107 34.40 6.42 -27.07
N SER A 108 35.36 5.60 -26.68
CA SER A 108 35.40 4.89 -25.41
C SER A 108 36.52 5.41 -24.50
N TYR A 109 36.32 5.28 -23.19
CA TYR A 109 37.39 5.25 -22.21
C TYR A 109 37.76 3.80 -21.95
N ARG A 110 39.05 3.47 -22.11
CA ARG A 110 39.57 2.15 -21.76
C ARG A 110 39.98 2.13 -20.29
N ILE A 111 39.30 1.31 -19.49
CA ILE A 111 39.65 1.07 -18.08
C ILE A 111 39.99 -0.41 -17.94
N GLY A 112 41.28 -0.70 -17.73
CA GLY A 112 41.77 -2.08 -17.78
C GLY A 112 41.59 -2.68 -19.18
N PRO A 113 41.08 -3.92 -19.31
CA PRO A 113 40.82 -4.56 -20.61
C PRO A 113 39.45 -4.21 -21.23
N LEU A 114 38.64 -3.36 -20.57
CA LEU A 114 37.27 -3.05 -20.97
C LEU A 114 37.17 -1.63 -21.55
N ASP A 115 36.47 -1.51 -22.67
CA ASP A 115 36.14 -0.24 -23.30
C ASP A 115 34.72 0.19 -22.91
N TYR A 116 34.61 1.40 -22.35
CA TYR A 116 33.34 1.96 -21.90
C TYR A 116 33.00 3.22 -22.69
N PRO A 117 31.75 3.38 -23.17
CA PRO A 117 31.37 4.57 -23.92
C PRO A 117 31.50 5.84 -23.07
N LYS A 118 32.09 6.91 -23.63
CA LYS A 118 32.25 8.19 -22.92
C LYS A 118 30.90 8.77 -22.46
N LEU A 119 29.87 8.65 -23.29
CA LEU A 119 28.50 9.10 -22.99
C LEU A 119 27.88 8.35 -21.81
N LEU A 120 28.15 7.05 -21.69
CA LEU A 120 27.67 6.25 -20.56
C LEU A 120 28.34 6.70 -19.26
N PHE A 121 29.63 7.04 -19.30
CA PHE A 121 30.35 7.61 -18.16
C PHE A 121 29.76 8.94 -17.67
N ALA A 122 29.29 9.80 -18.59
CA ALA A 122 28.63 11.05 -18.24
C ALA A 122 27.20 10.84 -17.69
N ALA A 123 26.47 9.85 -18.23
CA ALA A 123 25.11 9.53 -17.80
C ALA A 123 25.07 8.74 -16.48
N PHE A 124 26.11 7.97 -16.16
CA PHE A 124 26.14 7.08 -15.01
C PHE A 124 25.93 7.78 -13.65
N PRO A 125 26.58 8.92 -13.32
CA PRO A 125 26.30 9.64 -12.08
C PRO A 125 24.82 10.04 -11.94
N VAL A 126 24.17 10.42 -13.05
CA VAL A 126 22.75 10.77 -13.08
C VAL A 126 21.89 9.52 -12.78
N PHE A 127 22.31 8.36 -13.28
CA PHE A 127 21.68 7.07 -12.97
C PHE A 127 21.75 6.70 -11.49
N MET A 128 22.82 7.07 -10.80
CA MET A 128 22.99 6.76 -9.39
C MET A 128 22.15 7.64 -8.45
N ILE A 129 21.63 8.78 -8.90
CA ILE A 129 20.88 9.73 -8.05
C ILE A 129 19.63 9.09 -7.40
N PRO A 130 18.72 8.43 -8.13
CA PRO A 130 17.55 7.80 -7.52
C PRO A 130 17.92 6.74 -6.46
N ILE A 131 19.00 5.99 -6.70
CA ILE A 131 19.51 4.96 -5.78
C ILE A 131 20.04 5.62 -4.50
N ALA A 132 20.83 6.68 -4.63
CA ALA A 132 21.37 7.43 -3.49
C ALA A 132 20.25 8.04 -2.65
N PHE A 133 19.24 8.66 -3.28
CA PHE A 133 18.08 9.21 -2.57
C PHE A 133 17.30 8.14 -1.82
N ARG A 134 17.06 6.98 -2.44
CA ARG A 134 16.41 5.83 -1.79
C ARG A 134 17.20 5.35 -0.58
N MET A 135 18.53 5.27 -0.68
CA MET A 135 19.39 4.88 0.45
C MET A 135 19.29 5.87 1.62
N ILE A 136 19.35 7.17 1.33
CA ILE A 136 19.24 8.23 2.34
C ILE A 136 17.85 8.20 3.01
N ALA A 137 16.79 8.06 2.21
CA ALA A 137 15.41 7.98 2.70
C ALA A 137 15.23 6.78 3.65
N ASN A 138 15.67 5.58 3.24
CA ASN A 138 15.63 4.39 4.10
C ASN A 138 16.41 4.58 5.40
N LEU A 139 17.60 5.18 5.35
CA LEU A 139 18.38 5.44 6.56
C LEU A 139 17.66 6.38 7.54
N ARG A 140 16.97 7.40 7.02
CA ARG A 140 16.17 8.34 7.82
C ARG A 140 14.93 7.66 8.41
N ASP A 141 14.21 6.87 7.62
CA ASP A 141 13.04 6.13 8.08
C ASP A 141 13.42 5.12 9.17
N ILE A 142 14.53 4.38 9.00
CA ILE A 142 15.03 3.45 10.03
C ILE A 142 15.36 4.20 11.32
N ARG A 143 16.01 5.38 11.23
CA ARG A 143 16.28 6.21 12.41
C ARG A 143 15.00 6.64 13.10
N ARG A 144 14.00 7.13 12.37
CA ARG A 144 12.69 7.53 12.92
C ARG A 144 11.97 6.36 13.59
N GLN A 145 11.95 5.20 12.94
CA GLN A 145 11.38 3.97 13.51
C GLN A 145 12.09 3.58 14.81
N ASN A 146 13.42 3.60 14.85
CA ASN A 146 14.18 3.32 16.07
C ASN A 146 13.91 4.34 17.18
N THR A 147 13.78 5.62 16.84
CA THR A 147 13.41 6.67 17.81
C THR A 147 12.03 6.42 18.40
N TYR A 148 11.04 6.04 17.58
CA TYR A 148 9.70 5.66 18.05
C TYR A 148 9.74 4.42 18.95
N ILE A 149 10.51 3.38 18.57
CA ILE A 149 10.64 2.15 19.38
C ILE A 149 11.28 2.46 20.73
N ALA A 150 12.25 3.38 20.79
CA ALA A 150 12.90 3.78 22.02
C ALA A 150 12.02 4.64 22.94
N SER A 151 11.10 5.42 22.34
CA SER A 151 10.19 6.32 23.06
C SER A 151 8.78 6.23 22.44
N PRO A 152 8.00 5.18 22.78
CA PRO A 152 6.68 4.98 22.21
C PRO A 152 5.71 6.08 22.65
N ILE A 153 4.76 6.40 21.77
CA ILE A 153 3.74 7.42 22.00
C ILE A 153 2.49 6.76 22.57
N GLU A 154 1.87 7.38 23.56
CA GLU A 154 0.61 6.93 24.13
C GLU A 154 -0.54 6.98 23.11
N SER A 155 -1.53 6.11 23.28
CA SER A 155 -2.67 6.07 22.36
C SER A 155 -3.60 7.26 22.62
N PRO A 156 -4.14 7.92 21.57
CA PRO A 156 -5.10 9.00 21.76
C PRO A 156 -6.41 8.46 22.34
N GLU A 157 -7.07 9.26 23.18
CA GLU A 157 -8.41 8.95 23.67
C GLU A 157 -9.44 9.56 22.74
N ILE A 158 -10.23 8.70 22.08
CA ILE A 158 -11.23 9.12 21.10
C ILE A 158 -12.58 8.50 21.47
N SER A 159 -13.61 9.34 21.62
CA SER A 159 -15.00 8.89 21.73
C SER A 159 -15.74 9.10 20.42
N LEU A 160 -16.29 8.01 19.88
CA LEU A 160 -16.94 7.97 18.57
C LEU A 160 -18.41 7.57 18.72
N GLU A 161 -19.26 8.24 17.97
CA GLU A 161 -20.66 7.87 17.73
C GLU A 161 -20.85 7.58 16.25
N VAL A 162 -21.37 6.39 15.94
CA VAL A 162 -21.55 5.92 14.56
C VAL A 162 -22.95 6.26 14.08
N ASN A 163 -23.04 7.03 13.00
CA ASN A 163 -24.27 7.35 12.31
C ASN A 163 -24.33 6.66 10.95
N SER A 164 -25.50 6.63 10.31
CA SER A 164 -25.71 5.97 9.01
C SER A 164 -24.90 6.57 7.86
N SER A 165 -24.49 7.84 7.96
CA SER A 165 -23.77 8.57 6.90
C SER A 165 -22.32 8.93 7.24
N GLY A 166 -21.81 8.51 8.40
CA GLY A 166 -20.48 8.88 8.87
C GLY A 166 -20.29 8.67 10.37
N VAL A 167 -19.16 9.14 10.89
CA VAL A 167 -18.79 9.00 12.30
C VAL A 167 -18.62 10.37 12.92
N LEU A 168 -19.29 10.60 14.05
CA LEU A 168 -19.15 11.81 14.85
C LEU A 168 -18.16 11.54 15.99
N ALA A 169 -17.09 12.32 16.06
CA ALA A 169 -16.14 12.28 17.15
C ALA A 169 -16.48 13.36 18.18
N ASN A 170 -16.93 12.93 19.36
CA ASN A 170 -17.35 13.80 20.46
C ASN A 170 -16.17 14.38 21.24
N ARG A 171 -15.04 13.68 21.26
CA ARG A 171 -13.82 14.11 21.93
C ARG A 171 -12.62 13.40 21.32
N ILE A 172 -11.60 14.18 20.95
CA ILE A 172 -10.30 13.68 20.51
C ILE A 172 -9.26 14.30 21.45
N SER A 173 -8.69 13.50 22.34
CA SER A 173 -7.60 13.92 23.22
C SER A 173 -6.29 13.32 22.69
N MET A 174 -5.42 14.18 22.16
CA MET A 174 -4.06 13.80 21.76
C MET A 174 -3.12 13.80 22.97
N PRO A 175 -2.07 12.96 22.95
CA PRO A 175 -1.01 13.03 23.96
C PRO A 175 -0.23 14.35 23.88
N ILE A 176 0.44 14.72 24.96
CA ILE A 176 1.07 16.05 25.17
C ILE A 176 2.02 16.45 24.03
N ASP A 177 2.75 15.50 23.46
CA ASP A 177 3.76 15.74 22.42
C ASP A 177 3.18 15.78 20.99
N MET A 178 1.86 15.74 20.80
CA MET A 178 1.20 15.55 19.50
C MET A 178 0.10 16.57 19.23
N MET A 179 0.14 17.16 18.03
CA MET A 179 -0.91 18.03 17.53
C MET A 179 -1.63 17.38 16.34
N ALA A 180 -2.93 17.14 16.48
CA ALA A 180 -3.77 16.68 15.37
C ALA A 180 -3.89 17.77 14.31
N VAL A 181 -3.70 17.42 13.03
CA VAL A 181 -3.77 18.37 11.91
C VAL A 181 -5.08 18.20 11.14
N ARG A 182 -5.34 16.98 10.70
CA ARG A 182 -6.52 16.63 9.91
C ARG A 182 -6.87 15.16 10.11
N GLY A 183 -8.12 14.80 9.90
CA GLY A 183 -8.60 13.43 9.95
C GLY A 183 -9.55 13.12 8.80
N ARG A 184 -9.73 11.84 8.51
CA ARG A 184 -10.75 11.36 7.56
C ARG A 184 -11.23 9.96 7.96
N LEU A 185 -12.46 9.65 7.58
CA LEU A 185 -12.97 8.28 7.59
C LEU A 185 -12.59 7.60 6.27
N GLN A 186 -12.12 6.36 6.33
CA GLN A 186 -11.87 5.57 5.12
C GLN A 186 -12.35 4.14 5.31
N VAL A 187 -12.73 3.53 4.20
CA VAL A 187 -13.14 2.13 4.14
C VAL A 187 -12.27 1.40 3.13
N GLY A 188 -12.01 0.13 3.36
CA GLY A 188 -11.39 -0.71 2.35
C GLY A 188 -11.56 -2.18 2.60
N ILE A 189 -11.11 -2.96 1.62
CA ILE A 189 -11.18 -4.42 1.62
C ILE A 189 -9.79 -4.98 1.90
N THR A 190 -9.71 -5.83 2.91
CA THR A 190 -8.47 -6.51 3.28
C THR A 190 -8.26 -7.75 2.41
N VAL A 191 -7.02 -8.22 2.29
CA VAL A 191 -6.73 -9.40 1.45
C VAL A 191 -7.40 -10.63 2.05
N PRO A 192 -8.07 -11.47 1.23
CA PRO A 192 -8.64 -12.72 1.69
C PRO A 192 -7.56 -13.65 2.27
N GLU A 193 -7.98 -14.57 3.12
CA GLU A 193 -7.12 -15.63 3.64
C GLU A 193 -6.71 -16.59 2.53
N ARG A 194 -5.40 -16.80 2.38
CA ARG A 194 -4.84 -17.64 1.32
C ARG A 194 -5.38 -19.07 1.35
N SER A 195 -5.45 -19.68 2.53
CA SER A 195 -5.96 -21.04 2.73
C SER A 195 -7.39 -21.18 2.18
N LYS A 196 -8.27 -20.23 2.52
CA LYS A 196 -9.68 -20.22 2.09
C LYS A 196 -9.85 -19.90 0.61
N VAL A 197 -8.97 -19.09 0.02
CA VAL A 197 -8.95 -18.89 -1.44
C VAL A 197 -8.54 -20.17 -2.17
N LEU A 198 -7.57 -20.92 -1.64
CA LEU A 198 -7.17 -22.20 -2.24
C LEU A 198 -8.27 -23.26 -2.08
N GLU A 199 -8.90 -23.33 -0.91
CA GLU A 199 -10.07 -24.17 -0.64
C GLU A 199 -11.22 -23.87 -1.62
N ALA A 200 -11.51 -22.58 -1.85
CA ALA A 200 -12.52 -22.12 -2.82
C ALA A 200 -12.26 -22.64 -4.23
N LEU A 201 -10.99 -22.61 -4.62
CA LEU A 201 -10.51 -23.06 -5.92
C LEU A 201 -10.31 -24.58 -6.01
N ARG A 202 -10.57 -25.32 -4.92
CA ARG A 202 -10.31 -26.76 -4.77
C ARG A 202 -8.86 -27.13 -5.10
N ARG A 203 -7.92 -26.32 -4.61
CA ARG A 203 -6.47 -26.49 -4.81
C ARG A 203 -5.74 -26.69 -3.49
N THR A 204 -4.63 -27.42 -3.57
CA THR A 204 -3.77 -27.62 -2.40
C THR A 204 -2.61 -26.63 -2.36
N GLU A 205 -2.04 -26.45 -1.17
CA GLU A 205 -0.93 -25.52 -0.99
C GLU A 205 0.33 -26.02 -1.72
N GLY A 206 0.89 -25.19 -2.59
CA GLY A 206 2.10 -25.50 -3.37
C GLY A 206 1.84 -25.89 -4.83
N GLU A 207 0.58 -26.09 -5.23
CA GLU A 207 0.20 -26.28 -6.63
C GLU A 207 0.39 -25.01 -7.47
N GLN A 208 0.31 -25.16 -8.79
CA GLN A 208 0.34 -24.03 -9.72
C GLN A 208 -0.76 -23.02 -9.35
N PRO A 209 -0.48 -21.71 -9.33
CA PRO A 209 -1.50 -20.70 -9.05
C PRO A 209 -2.61 -20.73 -10.12
N SER A 210 -3.77 -20.15 -9.79
CA SER A 210 -4.91 -20.11 -10.71
C SER A 210 -4.57 -19.35 -12.00
N PRO A 211 -5.18 -19.69 -13.14
CA PRO A 211 -5.07 -18.88 -14.35
C PRO A 211 -5.40 -17.42 -14.05
N GLY A 212 -4.51 -16.50 -14.40
CA GLY A 212 -4.59 -15.09 -14.04
C GLY A 212 -3.81 -14.69 -12.78
N MET A 213 -3.26 -15.64 -12.03
CA MET A 213 -2.35 -15.38 -10.91
C MET A 213 -0.94 -15.88 -11.26
N SER A 214 -0.02 -14.95 -11.55
CA SER A 214 1.38 -15.30 -11.89
C SER A 214 2.24 -15.60 -10.65
N THR A 215 1.76 -15.24 -9.46
CA THR A 215 2.53 -15.26 -8.21
C THR A 215 1.70 -15.92 -7.10
N LYS A 216 2.38 -16.57 -6.16
CA LYS A 216 1.72 -17.12 -4.96
C LYS A 216 0.98 -16.01 -4.21
N LEU A 217 -0.18 -16.34 -3.64
CA LEU A 217 -0.85 -15.47 -2.69
C LEU A 217 0.06 -15.24 -1.47
N PRO A 218 0.09 -14.03 -0.89
CA PRO A 218 0.87 -13.78 0.32
C PRO A 218 0.36 -14.65 1.47
N GLU A 219 1.26 -15.12 2.34
CA GLU A 219 0.88 -15.91 3.52
C GLU A 219 0.14 -15.06 4.55
N ARG A 220 0.49 -13.77 4.63
CA ARG A 220 -0.17 -12.82 5.51
C ARG A 220 -1.23 -12.02 4.76
N ARG A 221 -2.43 -11.91 5.37
CA ARG A 221 -3.58 -11.09 4.88
C ARG A 221 -3.28 -9.59 4.83
N ILE A 222 -2.23 -9.17 5.51
CA ILE A 222 -1.58 -7.87 5.38
C ILE A 222 -0.13 -8.18 5.09
N THR A 223 0.45 -7.58 4.07
CA THR A 223 1.78 -7.91 3.55
C THR A 223 2.88 -7.51 4.53
N SER A 224 2.97 -8.17 5.68
CA SER A 224 4.03 -7.91 6.65
C SER A 224 5.35 -8.47 6.11
N GLY A 225 6.01 -7.70 5.25
CA GLY A 225 7.42 -7.77 4.92
C GLY A 225 7.97 -9.07 4.32
N GLU A 226 7.15 -10.06 3.99
CA GLU A 226 7.65 -11.31 3.43
C GLU A 226 7.95 -11.17 1.93
N GLU A 227 9.23 -11.39 1.63
CA GLU A 227 9.95 -11.33 0.36
C GLU A 227 9.45 -12.36 -0.69
N LEU A 228 8.16 -12.49 -0.92
CA LEU A 228 7.67 -13.20 -2.10
C LEU A 228 7.68 -12.25 -3.30
N GLY A 229 8.88 -11.84 -3.72
CA GLY A 229 9.32 -11.49 -5.09
C GLY A 229 8.41 -10.67 -6.01
N THR A 230 7.34 -10.09 -5.49
CA THR A 230 6.44 -9.17 -6.17
C THR A 230 6.96 -7.78 -5.85
N GLY A 231 6.98 -6.86 -6.82
CA GLY A 231 7.62 -5.54 -6.76
C GLY A 231 7.17 -4.58 -5.64
N VAL A 232 6.56 -5.07 -4.56
CA VAL A 232 6.23 -4.34 -3.32
C VAL A 232 7.47 -3.82 -2.59
N GLY A 233 8.64 -4.49 -2.76
CA GLY A 233 9.93 -3.96 -2.28
C GLY A 233 10.34 -2.61 -2.91
N GLU A 234 9.62 -2.14 -3.93
CA GLU A 234 9.75 -0.79 -4.48
C GLU A 234 8.80 0.23 -3.82
N ALA A 235 7.66 -0.23 -3.32
CA ALA A 235 6.54 0.63 -2.93
C ALA A 235 6.65 1.15 -1.49
N ILE A 236 7.17 0.34 -0.57
CA ILE A 236 7.14 0.60 0.88
C ILE A 236 8.58 0.74 1.40
N PRO A 237 8.88 1.74 2.25
CA PRO A 237 10.19 1.87 2.88
C PRO A 237 10.58 0.64 3.69
N MET A 238 11.87 0.50 3.95
CA MET A 238 12.37 -0.61 4.77
C MET A 238 11.83 -0.51 6.20
N SER A 239 11.18 -1.57 6.68
CA SER A 239 10.70 -1.69 8.05
C SER A 239 11.76 -2.30 8.96
N VAL A 240 11.92 -1.75 10.17
CA VAL A 240 12.74 -2.37 11.22
C VAL A 240 11.99 -3.59 11.80
N ALA A 241 12.74 -4.63 12.18
CA ALA A 241 12.16 -5.79 12.85
C ALA A 241 11.59 -5.39 14.23
N HIS A 242 10.27 -5.25 14.29
CA HIS A 242 9.51 -4.93 15.49
C HIS A 242 8.19 -5.73 15.46
N PRO A 243 7.60 -6.12 16.61
CA PRO A 243 6.35 -6.89 16.62
C PRO A 243 5.19 -6.19 15.90
N ARG A 244 5.25 -4.86 15.78
CA ARG A 244 4.29 -4.02 15.05
C ARG A 244 4.98 -3.29 13.89
N VAL A 245 4.31 -3.22 12.75
CA VAL A 245 4.77 -2.46 11.59
C VAL A 245 4.48 -0.98 11.82
N LEU A 246 5.49 -0.13 11.70
CA LEU A 246 5.39 1.32 11.94
C LEU A 246 5.10 2.13 10.68
N LEU A 247 4.98 1.48 9.53
CA LEU A 247 4.60 2.08 8.26
C LEU A 247 3.23 1.55 7.89
N LEU A 248 2.24 2.44 7.76
CA LEU A 248 0.89 2.03 7.40
C LEU A 248 0.85 1.64 5.93
N GLU A 249 0.57 0.37 5.64
CA GLU A 249 0.36 -0.08 4.28
C GLU A 249 -1.03 0.37 3.81
N PRO A 250 -1.18 0.96 2.61
CA PRO A 250 -2.50 1.25 2.08
C PRO A 250 -3.26 -0.05 1.79
N MET A 251 -4.58 -0.07 2.00
CA MET A 251 -5.39 -1.20 1.51
C MET A 251 -5.43 -1.17 -0.02
N ARG A 252 -5.43 -2.36 -0.64
CA ARG A 252 -5.40 -2.48 -2.10
C ARG A 252 -6.63 -1.87 -2.76
N VAL A 253 -7.79 -2.08 -2.13
CA VAL A 253 -9.06 -1.47 -2.51
C VAL A 253 -9.51 -0.65 -1.32
N HIS A 254 -9.58 0.66 -1.48
CA HIS A 254 -10.08 1.56 -0.46
C HIS A 254 -10.74 2.78 -1.11
N ASP A 255 -11.65 3.37 -0.35
CA ASP A 255 -12.33 4.61 -0.70
C ASP A 255 -12.22 5.59 0.47
N PRO A 256 -11.41 6.65 0.35
CA PRO A 256 -11.26 7.63 1.41
C PRO A 256 -12.36 8.69 1.38
N GLY A 257 -12.88 9.05 2.54
CA GLY A 257 -13.68 10.24 2.74
C GLY A 257 -12.86 11.54 2.66
N GLU A 258 -13.56 12.67 2.74
CA GLU A 258 -12.94 14.00 2.70
C GLU A 258 -12.08 14.27 3.96
N TRP A 259 -11.00 15.02 3.77
CA TRP A 259 -10.17 15.47 4.89
C TRP A 259 -10.86 16.60 5.66
N VAL A 260 -10.98 16.44 6.96
CA VAL A 260 -11.50 17.44 7.89
C VAL A 260 -10.34 17.98 8.73
N ASN A 261 -10.22 19.30 8.84
CA ASN A 261 -9.17 19.92 9.66
C ASN A 261 -9.53 19.76 11.14
N LEU A 262 -8.54 19.36 11.96
CA LEU A 262 -8.69 19.14 13.40
C LEU A 262 -8.03 20.26 14.23
N LYS A 263 -7.46 21.27 13.57
CA LYS A 263 -6.82 22.44 14.22
C LYS A 263 -7.83 23.43 14.79
N GLU A 264 -9.05 23.41 14.28
CA GLU A 264 -10.13 24.23 14.82
C GLU A 264 -10.63 23.55 16.10
N GLU A 265 -10.71 24.28 17.21
CA GLU A 265 -11.15 23.80 18.53
C GLU A 265 -12.66 23.44 18.55
N SER A 266 -13.15 22.73 17.54
CA SER A 266 -14.49 22.17 17.55
C SER A 266 -14.52 20.96 18.46
N THR A 267 -15.36 21.02 19.49
CA THR A 267 -15.57 19.90 20.43
C THR A 267 -16.13 18.67 19.72
N GLU A 268 -16.89 18.86 18.63
CA GLU A 268 -17.47 17.79 17.82
C GLU A 268 -16.96 17.87 16.38
N ILE A 269 -16.49 16.73 15.86
CA ILE A 269 -15.94 16.64 14.50
C ILE A 269 -16.67 15.54 13.76
N PHE A 270 -17.31 15.90 12.65
CA PHE A 270 -18.01 14.95 11.81
C PHE A 270 -17.14 14.46 10.66
N PHE A 271 -16.81 13.17 10.66
CA PHE A 271 -16.13 12.51 9.56
C PHE A 271 -17.15 11.91 8.59
N LYS A 272 -17.31 12.56 7.44
CA LYS A 272 -18.16 12.08 6.36
C LYS A 272 -17.57 10.81 5.74
N GLY A 273 -18.43 9.84 5.44
CA GLY A 273 -18.06 8.64 4.67
C GLY A 273 -17.60 8.96 3.24
N PRO A 274 -17.08 7.95 2.53
CA PRO A 274 -16.77 8.03 1.11
C PRO A 274 -18.01 8.37 0.26
N VAL A 275 -17.79 8.76 -1.00
CA VAL A 275 -18.86 9.13 -1.93
C VAL A 275 -19.69 7.91 -2.35
N ASN A 276 -19.05 6.75 -2.49
CA ASN A 276 -19.74 5.52 -2.85
C ASN A 276 -20.37 4.89 -1.61
N ASP A 277 -21.47 4.16 -1.83
CA ASP A 277 -22.11 3.40 -0.76
C ASP A 277 -21.30 2.14 -0.46
N TRP A 278 -20.81 2.06 0.77
CA TRP A 278 -20.08 0.90 1.27
C TRP A 278 -20.89 0.19 2.36
N PRO A 279 -20.83 -1.15 2.43
CA PRO A 279 -21.46 -1.87 3.53
C PRO A 279 -20.76 -1.52 4.85
N GLY A 280 -21.45 -1.80 5.96
CA GLY A 280 -20.83 -1.73 7.29
C GLY A 280 -19.64 -2.67 7.44
N SER A 281 -18.99 -2.64 8.60
CA SER A 281 -17.89 -3.55 8.90
C SER A 281 -18.35 -5.01 8.81
N VAL A 282 -17.69 -5.78 7.96
CA VAL A 282 -17.94 -7.21 7.75
C VAL A 282 -16.59 -7.89 7.76
N TYR A 283 -16.42 -8.93 8.57
CA TYR A 283 -15.18 -9.69 8.66
C TYR A 283 -15.47 -11.16 8.41
N SER A 284 -15.05 -11.63 7.24
CA SER A 284 -14.98 -13.05 6.92
C SER A 284 -13.58 -13.41 6.43
N ALA A 285 -13.33 -14.70 6.24
CA ALA A 285 -12.05 -15.15 5.71
C ALA A 285 -11.81 -14.70 4.25
N LEU A 286 -12.88 -14.54 3.45
CA LEU A 286 -12.78 -14.16 2.03
C LEU A 286 -13.05 -12.67 1.80
N ILE A 287 -14.06 -12.11 2.46
CA ILE A 287 -14.43 -10.70 2.33
C ILE A 287 -14.33 -10.05 3.70
N ALA A 288 -13.44 -9.08 3.85
CA ALA A 288 -13.32 -8.31 5.07
C ALA A 288 -13.27 -6.81 4.74
N VAL A 289 -14.39 -6.14 4.98
CA VAL A 289 -14.61 -4.70 4.83
C VAL A 289 -14.28 -4.04 6.17
N HIS A 290 -13.23 -3.21 6.16
CA HIS A 290 -12.73 -2.54 7.34
C HIS A 290 -12.92 -1.03 7.21
N TRP A 291 -13.57 -0.44 8.21
CA TRP A 291 -13.67 1.01 8.38
C TRP A 291 -12.62 1.48 9.39
N GLU A 292 -11.88 2.53 9.04
CA GLU A 292 -10.88 3.13 9.92
C GLU A 292 -10.90 4.66 9.84
N ILE A 293 -10.64 5.32 10.96
CA ILE A 293 -10.38 6.76 11.01
C ILE A 293 -8.88 6.97 10.95
N VAL A 294 -8.42 7.74 9.99
CA VAL A 294 -7.01 8.11 9.86
C VAL A 294 -6.86 9.56 10.30
N ILE A 295 -6.02 9.77 11.30
CA ILE A 295 -5.67 11.09 11.81
C ILE A 295 -4.20 11.36 11.50
N GLU A 296 -3.92 12.47 10.82
CA GLU A 296 -2.57 12.99 10.66
C GLU A 296 -2.27 13.89 11.86
N ALA A 297 -1.19 13.56 12.58
CA ALA A 297 -0.68 14.36 13.68
C ALA A 297 0.76 14.78 13.39
N ILE A 298 1.19 15.86 14.04
CA ILE A 298 2.56 16.35 13.99
C ILE A 298 3.10 16.37 15.42
N ARG A 299 4.28 15.79 15.61
CA ARG A 299 5.04 15.90 16.85
C ARG A 299 5.69 17.28 16.96
N ASP A 300 5.95 17.75 18.17
CA ASP A 300 6.67 19.02 18.42
C ASP A 300 8.03 19.14 17.69
N ASP A 301 8.70 18.01 17.41
CA ASP A 301 9.95 17.97 16.64
C ASP A 301 9.75 18.10 15.11
N GLY A 302 8.50 18.24 14.65
CA GLY A 302 8.11 18.34 13.25
C GLY A 302 7.93 17.00 12.53
N THR A 303 8.04 15.87 13.23
CA THR A 303 7.80 14.54 12.67
C THR A 303 6.31 14.30 12.42
N ARG A 304 5.98 13.67 11.29
CA ARG A 304 4.62 13.29 10.86
C ARG A 304 4.42 11.78 10.95
#